data_AF-A0A6I1R0F6-F1
#
_entry.id   AF-A0A6I1R0F6-F1
#
_cell.length_a   1.000
_cell.length_b   1.000
_cell.length_c   1.000
_cell.angle_alpha   90.00
_cell.angle_beta   90.00
_cell.angle_gamma   90.00
#
_symmetry.space_group_name_H-M   'P 1'
#
loop_
_entity.id
_entity.type
_entity.pdbx_description
1 polymer ?
#
loop_
_entity_poly.entity_id
_entity_poly.type
_entity_poly.pdbx_seq_one_letter_code
_entity_poly.pdbx_strand_id
1 'polypeptide(L)'
;MEDCPMSTVGVKELKNCLTQYLRRTKQGEEVIVTERGHPIALIQPIKSADKAVSLEARLARLAAQGLVALPTQKPLKRVRLVGVSGKPISKAIVEDRR
;
A
#
# COMPACT_ATOMS: atom_id res chain seq x y z
N MET A 1 20.87 -1.30 0.46
CA MET A 1 19.68 -2.09 0.07
C MET A 1 19.02 -1.24 -0.99
N GLU A 2 19.32 -1.54 -2.25
CA GLU A 2 18.94 -0.72 -3.38
C GLU A 2 17.43 -0.88 -3.62
N ASP A 3 16.69 0.23 -3.62
CA ASP A 3 15.32 0.28 -4.13
C ASP A 3 15.34 -0.14 -5.60
N CYS A 4 14.97 -1.40 -5.90
CA CYS A 4 14.71 -1.79 -7.28
C CYS A 4 13.55 -0.92 -7.79
N PRO A 5 13.66 -0.33 -8.99
CA PRO A 5 12.54 0.39 -9.56
C PRO A 5 11.32 -0.54 -9.58
N MET A 6 10.19 0.00 -9.14
CA MET A 6 8.93 -0.73 -9.04
C MET A 6 7.81 0.05 -9.70
N SER A 7 6.94 -0.63 -10.44
CA SER A 7 5.77 -0.02 -11.08
C SER A 7 4.48 -0.73 -10.71
N THR A 8 3.43 0.06 -10.46
CA THR A 8 2.08 -0.45 -10.20
C THR A 8 1.24 -0.26 -11.46
N VAL A 9 0.62 -1.33 -11.95
CA VAL A 9 -0.15 -1.33 -13.20
C VAL A 9 -1.50 -2.02 -13.01
N GLY A 10 -2.54 -1.52 -13.69
CA GLY A 10 -3.85 -2.17 -13.72
C GLY A 10 -3.90 -3.33 -14.73
N VAL A 11 -4.76 -4.34 -14.51
CA VAL A 11 -4.92 -5.48 -15.45
C VAL A 11 -5.15 -5.03 -16.90
N LYS A 12 -5.97 -3.99 -17.12
CA LYS A 12 -6.27 -3.46 -18.46
C LYS A 12 -5.02 -2.88 -19.15
N GLU A 13 -4.21 -2.13 -18.41
CA GLU A 13 -2.98 -1.52 -18.92
C GLU A 13 -1.89 -2.57 -19.15
N LEU A 14 -1.75 -3.51 -18.20
CA LEU A 14 -0.83 -4.63 -18.34
C LEU A 14 -1.14 -5.46 -19.58
N LYS A 15 -2.41 -5.73 -19.89
CA LYS A 15 -2.79 -6.47 -21.09
C LYS A 15 -2.36 -5.75 -22.37
N ASN A 16 -2.52 -4.42 -22.41
CA ASN A 16 -2.19 -3.62 -23.60
C ASN A 16 -0.67 -3.49 -23.81
N CYS A 17 0.12 -3.48 -22.74
CA CYS A 17 1.56 -3.21 -22.77
C CYS A 17 2.42 -4.34 -22.17
N LEU A 18 1.93 -5.58 -22.17
CA LEU A 18 2.56 -6.71 -21.46
C LEU A 18 4.06 -6.86 -21.78
N THR A 19 4.41 -6.84 -23.07
CA THR A 19 5.79 -7.00 -23.52
C THR A 19 6.73 -5.94 -22.94
N GLN A 20 6.25 -4.71 -22.76
CA GLN A 20 7.05 -3.63 -22.18
C GLN A 20 7.35 -3.90 -20.70
N TYR A 21 6.33 -4.28 -19.92
CA TYR A 21 6.51 -4.62 -18.51
C TYR A 21 7.40 -5.85 -18.34
N LEU A 22 7.25 -6.88 -19.18
CA LEU A 22 8.15 -8.05 -19.16
C LEU A 22 9.61 -7.69 -19.49
N ARG A 23 9.86 -6.74 -20.40
CA ARG A 23 11.22 -6.24 -20.67
C ARG A 23 11.83 -5.54 -19.46
N ARG A 24 11.04 -4.72 -18.77
CA ARG A 24 11.42 -4.06 -17.52
C ARG A 24 11.71 -5.08 -16.41
N THR A 25 10.85 -6.08 -16.25
CA THR A 25 11.09 -7.17 -15.31
C THR A 25 12.37 -7.95 -15.63
N LYS A 26 12.68 -8.19 -16.91
CA LYS A 26 13.96 -8.81 -17.29
C LYS A 26 15.17 -7.97 -16.87
N GLN A 27 15.03 -6.66 -16.77
CA GLN A 27 16.09 -5.73 -16.35
C GLN A 27 16.23 -5.64 -14.83
N GLY A 28 15.33 -6.26 -14.06
CA GLY A 28 15.35 -6.21 -12.59
C GLY A 28 14.14 -5.53 -11.96
N GLU A 29 13.24 -4.94 -12.75
CA GLU A 29 12.09 -4.20 -12.21
C GLU A 29 11.01 -5.12 -11.63
N GLU A 30 10.43 -4.74 -10.50
CA GLU A 30 9.25 -5.40 -9.93
C GLU A 30 7.97 -4.71 -10.40
N VAL A 31 6.95 -5.48 -10.80
CA VAL A 31 5.68 -4.93 -11.28
C VAL A 31 4.51 -5.47 -10.47
N ILE A 32 3.80 -4.60 -9.77
CA ILE A 32 2.59 -4.94 -9.00
C ILE A 32 1.37 -4.81 -9.91
N VAL A 33 0.62 -5.89 -10.07
CA VAL A 33 -0.59 -5.92 -10.89
C VAL A 33 -1.81 -5.74 -10.01
N THR A 34 -2.68 -4.81 -10.37
CA THR A 34 -3.89 -4.46 -9.61
C THR A 34 -5.16 -4.66 -10.43
N GLU A 35 -6.22 -5.11 -9.76
CA GLU A 35 -7.59 -5.13 -10.27
C GLU A 35 -8.45 -4.17 -9.45
N ARG A 36 -9.01 -3.14 -10.10
CA ARG A 36 -9.81 -2.08 -9.43
C ARG A 36 -9.10 -1.49 -8.20
N GLY A 37 -7.79 -1.31 -8.28
CA GLY A 37 -6.95 -0.78 -7.18
C GLY A 37 -6.53 -1.81 -6.13
N HIS A 38 -6.95 -3.07 -6.24
CA HIS A 38 -6.56 -4.14 -5.33
C HIS A 38 -5.39 -4.92 -5.93
N PRO A 39 -4.28 -5.11 -5.22
CA PRO A 39 -3.15 -5.91 -5.72
C PRO A 39 -3.56 -7.38 -5.82
N ILE A 40 -3.29 -7.98 -6.99
CA ILE A 40 -3.63 -9.39 -7.27
C ILE A 40 -2.43 -10.23 -7.68
N ALA A 41 -1.36 -9.63 -8.21
CA ALA A 41 -0.18 -10.36 -8.63
C ALA A 41 1.09 -9.50 -8.58
N LEU A 42 2.25 -10.17 -8.55
CA LEU A 42 3.58 -9.58 -8.63
C LEU A 42 4.33 -10.24 -9.79
N ILE A 43 4.89 -9.43 -10.69
CA ILE A 43 5.79 -9.89 -11.75
C ILE A 43 7.20 -9.45 -11.35
N GLN A 44 8.09 -10.41 -11.17
CA GLN A 44 9.47 -10.16 -10.73
C GLN A 44 10.47 -11.04 -11.51
N PRO A 45 11.75 -10.65 -11.59
CA PRO A 45 12.78 -11.48 -12.20
C PRO A 45 12.97 -12.77 -11.41
N ILE A 46 13.05 -13.92 -12.10
CA ILE A 46 13.22 -15.24 -11.46
C ILE A 46 14.48 -15.30 -10.59
N LYS A 47 15.59 -14.67 -11.02
CA LYS A 47 16.85 -14.62 -10.27
C LYS A 47 16.73 -13.91 -8.91
N SER A 48 15.73 -13.04 -8.76
CA SER A 48 15.50 -12.24 -7.55
C SER A 48 14.35 -12.78 -6.70
N ALA A 49 13.65 -13.81 -7.17
CA ALA A 49 12.40 -14.29 -6.57
C ALA A 49 12.51 -14.72 -5.10
N ASP A 50 13.69 -15.18 -4.67
CA ASP A 50 13.94 -15.62 -3.28
C ASP A 50 14.56 -14.53 -2.38
N LYS A 51 15.07 -13.42 -2.96
CA LYS A 51 15.93 -12.46 -2.23
C LYS A 51 15.39 -11.03 -2.17
N ALA A 52 14.61 -10.61 -3.15
CA ALA A 52 14.06 -9.26 -3.18
C ALA A 52 12.54 -9.36 -3.17
N VAL A 53 11.96 -9.16 -1.99
CA VAL A 53 10.57 -8.71 -1.89
C VAL A 53 10.66 -7.34 -1.29
N SER A 54 10.51 -6.30 -2.13
CA SER A 54 10.39 -4.92 -1.66
C SER A 54 9.36 -4.81 -0.54
N LEU A 55 9.48 -3.79 0.32
CA LEU A 55 8.51 -3.56 1.40
C LEU A 55 7.09 -3.48 0.81
N GLU A 56 6.94 -2.80 -0.32
CA GLU A 56 5.71 -2.62 -1.06
C GLU A 56 5.18 -3.93 -1.63
N ALA A 57 6.02 -4.79 -2.21
CA ALA A 57 5.60 -6.13 -2.66
C ALA A 57 5.12 -6.99 -1.48
N ARG A 58 5.79 -6.88 -0.32
CA ARG A 58 5.39 -7.57 0.91
C ARG A 58 4.05 -7.05 1.43
N LEU A 59 3.84 -5.73 1.40
CA LEU A 59 2.57 -5.10 1.76
C LEU A 59 1.45 -5.47 0.77
N ALA A 60 1.74 -5.50 -0.53
CA ALA A 60 0.80 -5.93 -1.56
C ALA A 60 0.37 -7.39 -1.36
N ARG A 61 1.31 -8.28 -1.00
CA ARG A 61 0.99 -9.67 -0.64
C ARG A 61 0.07 -9.75 0.58
N LEU A 62 0.36 -9.01 1.65
CA LEU A 62 -0.48 -8.99 2.84
C LEU A 62 -1.87 -8.42 2.55
N ALA A 63 -1.96 -7.42 1.68
CA ALA A 63 -3.22 -6.86 1.22
C ALA A 63 -4.04 -7.82 0.35
N ALA A 64 -3.39 -8.56 -0.56
CA ALA A 64 -4.05 -9.63 -1.33
C ALA A 64 -4.59 -10.75 -0.43
N GLN A 65 -3.93 -11.00 0.71
CA GLN A 65 -4.41 -11.92 1.75
C GLN A 65 -5.50 -11.34 2.66
N GLY A 66 -5.86 -10.06 2.48
CA GLY A 66 -6.85 -9.37 3.32
C GLY A 66 -6.36 -9.04 4.74
N LEU A 67 -5.06 -9.19 5.02
CA LEU A 67 -4.49 -8.96 6.36
C LEU A 67 -4.19 -7.47 6.62
N VAL A 68 -4.02 -6.68 5.55
CA VAL A 68 -3.71 -5.24 5.62
C VAL A 68 -4.52 -4.50 4.55
N ALA A 69 -5.00 -3.31 4.88
CA ALA A 69 -5.57 -2.38 3.90
C ALA A 69 -4.49 -1.41 3.42
N LEU A 70 -4.24 -1.36 2.11
CA LEU A 70 -3.35 -0.35 1.55
C LEU A 70 -4.03 1.03 1.59
N PRO A 71 -3.26 2.11 1.81
CA PRO A 71 -3.80 3.46 1.77
C PRO A 71 -4.31 3.77 0.35
N THR A 72 -5.62 3.94 0.22
CA THR A 72 -6.28 4.42 -1.02
C THR A 72 -6.33 5.94 -1.09
N GLN A 73 -6.04 6.63 0.01
CA GLN A 73 -6.10 8.08 0.13
C GLN A 73 -4.84 8.62 0.81
N LYS A 74 -4.57 9.91 0.63
CA LYS A 74 -3.49 10.59 1.34
C LYS A 74 -3.71 10.45 2.85
N PRO A 75 -2.65 10.23 3.64
CA PRO A 75 -2.77 10.15 5.09
C PRO A 75 -3.39 11.45 5.62
N LEU A 76 -4.25 11.32 6.63
CA LEU A 76 -4.84 12.47 7.29
C LEU A 76 -3.73 13.41 7.78
N LYS A 77 -3.93 14.71 7.59
CA LYS A 77 -2.99 15.71 8.12
C LYS A 77 -2.90 15.52 9.63
N ARG A 78 -1.67 15.49 10.15
CA ARG A 78 -1.43 15.48 11.59
C ARG A 78 -1.93 16.80 12.17
N VAL A 79 -3.09 16.76 12.83
CA VAL A 79 -3.65 17.91 13.53
C VAL A 79 -2.95 18.04 14.88
N ARG A 80 -2.53 19.25 15.27
CA ARG A 80 -2.10 19.48 16.65
C ARG A 80 -3.33 19.49 17.53
N LEU A 81 -3.36 18.62 18.54
CA LEU A 81 -4.39 18.69 19.57
C LEU A 81 -4.29 20.04 20.26
N VAL A 82 -5.38 20.81 20.24
CA VAL A 82 -5.49 22.03 21.03
C VAL A 82 -5.88 21.60 22.44
N GLY A 83 -5.02 21.91 23.41
CA GLY A 83 -5.36 21.74 24.82
C GLY A 83 -6.51 22.69 25.17
N VAL A 84 -7.67 22.13 25.46
CA VAL A 84 -8.81 22.90 25.96
C VAL A 84 -8.64 23.03 27.47
N SER A 85 -8.63 24.27 27.97
CA SER A 85 -8.63 24.52 29.41
C SER A 85 -10.03 24.24 29.96
N GLY A 86 -10.12 23.39 30.98
CA GLY A 86 -11.37 23.06 31.65
C GLY A 86 -11.55 21.57 31.93
N LYS A 87 -12.64 21.26 32.64
CA LYS A 87 -13.02 19.86 32.90
C LYS A 87 -13.44 19.22 31.57
N PRO A 88 -12.97 18.02 31.23
CA PRO A 88 -13.31 17.40 29.96
C PRO A 88 -14.83 17.19 29.90
N ILE A 89 -15.43 17.49 28.74
CA ILE A 89 -16.87 17.33 28.49
C ILE A 89 -17.33 15.89 28.82
N SER A 90 -16.47 14.89 28.60
CA SER A 90 -16.75 13.51 29.01
C SER A 90 -17.07 13.39 30.50
N LYS A 91 -16.39 14.13 31.37
CA LYS A 91 -16.63 14.13 32.81
C LYS A 91 -17.90 14.91 33.18
N ALA A 92 -18.22 15.98 32.46
CA ALA A 92 -19.48 16.70 32.64
C ALA A 92 -20.69 15.83 32.25
N ILE A 93 -20.60 15.07 31.15
CA ILE A 93 -21.66 14.15 30.70
C ILE A 93 -21.86 12.99 31.69
N VAL A 94 -20.77 12.48 32.28
CA VAL A 94 -20.86 11.41 33.29
C VAL A 94 -21.49 11.92 34.59
N GLU A 95 -21.23 13.17 34.98
CA GLU A 95 -21.83 13.79 36.16
C GLU A 95 -23.32 14.10 35.98
N ASP A 96 -23.77 14.46 34.77
CA ASP A 96 -25.17 14.79 34.44
C ASP A 96 -26.10 13.56 34.37
N ARG A 97 -25.56 12.35 34.17
CA ARG A 97 -26.33 11.10 34.16
C ARG A 97 -26.61 10.51 35.55
N ARG A 98 -26.34 11.24 36.63
CA ARG A 98 -26.47 10.76 38.01
C ARG A 98 -27.67 11.36 38.75
#